data_AF-A0A452YXA5-F1
#
_entry.id   AF-A0A452YXA5-F1
#
_cell.length_a   1.000
_cell.length_b   1.000
_cell.length_c   1.000
_cell.angle_alpha   90.00
_cell.angle_beta   90.00
_cell.angle_gamma   90.00
#
_symmetry.space_group_name_H-M   'P 1'
#
loop_
_entity.id
_entity.type
_entity.pdbx_description
1 polymer ?
#
loop_
_entity_poly.entity_id
_entity_poly.type
_entity_poly.pdbx_seq_one_letter_code
_entity_poly.pdbx_strand_id
1 'polypeptide(L)'
;MGRLKARAREASESNQKNEHRSICLHSFSDLSHVSAATFMYLLKDCYFYGTHKATAKFRILQQQVKRALNNAPQPGPFTYIVQCMYIIPLLGQSHAEGFSHMLISSLRHLKSVESVQKDFIDAKCLAARLVLDILASVVPHEERILVKLLETFDIELKDMAHAFCGSELGDEDLAAAREHLKQHVQYFMKSESYVSAVALMTRFSIQCCDESFLIKLIGSKQYKAAEEWAAFMGKEMIILIIQKYLDVKMLKSANELVKQYDLAEEFPDVNYLYKER
;
A
#
# COMPACT_ATOMS: atom_id res chain seq x y z
N MET A 1 47.44 13.10 -30.44
CA MET A 1 46.03 12.77 -30.79
C MET A 1 45.18 12.21 -29.64
N GLY A 2 45.73 11.61 -28.57
CA GLY A 2 44.93 11.00 -27.48
C GLY A 2 44.18 11.98 -26.55
N ARG A 3 44.77 13.15 -26.23
CA ARG A 3 44.15 14.14 -25.32
C ARG A 3 42.93 14.86 -25.90
N LEU A 4 42.86 15.02 -27.23
CA LEU A 4 41.72 15.63 -27.90
C LEU A 4 40.51 14.67 -27.95
N LYS A 5 40.75 13.36 -28.10
CA LYS A 5 39.69 12.34 -28.05
C LYS A 5 39.11 12.16 -26.64
N ALA A 6 39.94 12.28 -25.59
CA ALA A 6 39.48 12.23 -24.20
C ALA A 6 38.60 13.44 -23.84
N ARG A 7 39.03 14.66 -24.19
CA ARG A 7 38.23 15.88 -23.99
C ARG A 7 36.93 15.90 -24.79
N ALA A 8 36.94 15.35 -26.01
CA ALA A 8 35.72 15.22 -26.82
C ALA A 8 34.70 14.24 -26.21
N ARG A 9 35.16 13.13 -25.62
CA ARG A 9 34.30 12.18 -24.88
C ARG A 9 33.76 12.78 -23.58
N GLU A 10 34.58 13.48 -22.81
CA GLU A 10 34.13 14.15 -21.58
C GLU A 10 33.12 15.27 -21.87
N ALA A 11 33.30 16.00 -22.97
CA ALA A 11 32.36 17.03 -23.43
C ALA A 11 31.05 16.43 -24.00
N SER A 12 31.11 15.27 -24.68
CA SER A 12 29.90 14.59 -25.14
C SER A 12 29.10 13.99 -23.98
N GLU A 13 29.79 13.41 -22.99
CA GLU A 13 29.15 12.86 -21.78
C GLU A 13 28.55 13.96 -20.90
N SER A 14 29.18 15.14 -20.81
CA SER A 14 28.63 16.27 -20.05
C SER A 14 27.44 16.91 -20.74
N ASN A 15 27.45 17.04 -22.08
CA ASN A 15 26.31 17.51 -22.84
C ASN A 15 25.13 16.53 -22.80
N GLN A 16 25.38 15.22 -22.94
CA GLN A 16 24.34 14.20 -22.76
C GLN A 16 23.74 14.26 -21.35
N LYS A 17 24.56 14.41 -20.30
CA LYS A 17 24.07 14.58 -18.92
C LYS A 17 23.21 15.84 -18.75
N ASN A 18 23.55 16.94 -19.41
CA ASN A 18 22.77 18.18 -19.35
C ASN A 18 21.45 18.10 -20.14
N GLU A 19 21.46 17.48 -21.32
CA GLU A 19 20.25 17.22 -22.11
C GLU A 19 19.30 16.26 -21.39
N HIS A 20 19.80 15.14 -20.86
CA HIS A 20 19.00 14.24 -20.03
C HIS A 20 18.42 14.94 -18.81
N ARG A 21 19.19 15.81 -18.14
CA ARG A 21 18.72 16.58 -16.98
C ARG A 21 17.64 17.59 -17.36
N SER A 22 17.77 18.26 -18.51
CA SER A 22 16.76 19.17 -19.05
C SER A 22 15.48 18.41 -19.41
N ILE A 23 15.58 17.27 -20.10
CA ILE A 23 14.44 16.40 -20.43
C ILE A 23 13.73 15.93 -19.17
N CYS A 24 14.45 15.46 -18.16
CA CYS A 24 13.85 15.08 -16.88
C CYS A 24 13.09 16.25 -16.23
N LEU A 25 13.69 17.44 -16.16
CA LEU A 25 13.03 18.64 -15.59
C LEU A 25 11.75 19.02 -16.34
N HIS A 26 11.75 18.96 -17.67
CA HIS A 26 10.57 19.25 -18.48
C HIS A 26 9.48 18.18 -18.34
N SER A 27 9.84 16.90 -18.33
CA SER A 27 8.88 15.80 -18.18
C SER A 27 8.23 15.69 -16.80
N PHE A 28 8.85 16.24 -15.74
CA PHE A 28 8.19 16.39 -14.43
C PHE A 28 7.34 17.66 -14.32
N SER A 29 7.44 18.57 -15.29
CA SER A 29 6.70 19.83 -15.30
C SER A 29 5.37 19.74 -16.03
N ASP A 30 5.18 18.77 -16.92
CA ASP A 30 3.91 18.54 -17.62
C ASP A 30 3.73 17.05 -17.93
N LEU A 31 2.65 16.44 -17.42
CA LEU A 31 2.34 15.02 -17.64
C LEU A 31 1.25 14.81 -18.70
N SER A 32 0.73 15.87 -19.34
CA SER A 32 -0.39 15.79 -20.28
C SER A 32 -0.14 14.83 -21.46
N HIS A 33 1.13 14.66 -21.84
CA HIS A 33 1.56 13.81 -22.96
C HIS A 33 2.63 12.77 -22.60
N VAL A 34 2.94 12.63 -21.30
CA VAL A 34 3.99 11.71 -20.84
C VAL A 34 3.33 10.39 -20.45
N SER A 35 3.66 9.30 -21.14
CA SER A 35 3.16 7.97 -20.76
C SER A 35 3.69 7.55 -19.38
N ALA A 36 2.93 6.73 -18.65
CA ALA A 36 3.37 6.17 -17.36
C ALA A 36 4.72 5.44 -17.48
N ALA A 37 4.98 4.76 -18.60
CA ALA A 37 6.25 4.07 -18.86
C ALA A 37 7.42 5.05 -18.95
N THR A 38 7.25 6.11 -19.74
CA THR A 38 8.26 7.19 -19.88
C THR A 38 8.52 7.87 -18.55
N PHE A 39 7.47 8.22 -17.81
CA PHE A 39 7.59 8.83 -16.49
C PHE A 39 8.36 7.94 -15.51
N MET A 40 8.02 6.66 -15.44
CA MET A 40 8.69 5.72 -14.55
C MET A 40 10.15 5.48 -14.92
N TYR A 41 10.47 5.43 -16.23
CA TYR A 41 11.84 5.38 -16.71
C TYR A 41 12.65 6.61 -16.25
N LEU A 42 12.11 7.82 -16.45
CA LEU A 42 12.78 9.07 -16.04
C LEU A 42 12.94 9.17 -14.53
N LEU A 43 11.93 8.73 -13.77
CA LEU A 43 11.96 8.71 -12.31
C LEU A 43 13.06 7.78 -11.78
N LYS A 44 13.20 6.61 -12.40
CA LYS A 44 14.27 5.65 -12.12
C LYS A 44 15.63 6.26 -12.46
N ASP A 45 15.81 6.82 -13.65
CA ASP A 45 17.07 7.44 -14.07
C ASP A 45 17.47 8.59 -13.12
N CYS A 46 16.53 9.46 -12.74
CA CYS A 46 16.79 10.51 -11.76
C CYS A 46 17.26 9.99 -10.40
N TYR A 47 16.71 8.85 -9.94
CA TYR A 47 17.18 8.23 -8.71
C TYR A 47 18.63 7.75 -8.84
N PHE A 48 18.99 7.08 -9.94
CA PHE A 48 20.33 6.52 -10.14
C PHE A 48 21.38 7.61 -10.34
N TYR A 49 21.10 8.64 -11.15
CA TYR A 49 22.05 9.73 -11.42
C TYR A 49 22.19 10.73 -10.27
N GLY A 50 21.26 10.74 -9.30
CA GLY A 50 21.37 11.61 -8.14
C GLY A 50 22.63 11.30 -7.30
N THR A 51 23.27 12.32 -6.76
CA THR A 51 24.47 12.18 -5.91
C THR A 51 24.16 12.16 -4.41
N HIS A 52 22.91 12.44 -4.03
CA HIS A 52 22.46 12.44 -2.63
C HIS A 52 22.31 11.03 -2.05
N LYS A 53 22.23 10.92 -0.71
CA LYS A 53 21.85 9.66 -0.03
C LYS A 53 20.41 9.26 -0.41
N ALA A 54 20.10 7.96 -0.35
CA ALA A 54 18.83 7.38 -0.77
C ALA A 54 17.59 8.11 -0.19
N THR A 55 17.57 8.39 1.11
CA THR A 55 16.46 9.10 1.78
C THR A 55 16.23 10.50 1.20
N ALA A 56 17.32 11.25 0.95
CA ALA A 56 17.22 12.58 0.37
C ALA A 56 16.77 12.52 -1.11
N LYS A 57 17.25 11.52 -1.87
CA LYS A 57 16.78 11.26 -3.25
C LYS A 57 15.27 11.04 -3.28
N PHE A 58 14.75 10.11 -2.47
CA PHE A 58 13.31 9.83 -2.42
C PHE A 58 12.50 11.05 -1.99
N ARG A 59 12.98 11.84 -1.02
CA ARG A 59 12.29 13.08 -0.62
C ARG A 59 12.18 14.08 -1.76
N ILE A 60 13.27 14.29 -2.52
CA ILE A 60 13.29 15.20 -3.67
C ILE A 60 12.36 14.67 -4.76
N LEU A 61 12.46 13.39 -5.11
CA LEU A 61 11.62 12.76 -6.12
C LEU A 61 10.14 12.83 -5.74
N GLN A 62 9.79 12.60 -4.47
CA GLN A 62 8.41 12.69 -4.01
C GLN A 62 7.84 14.10 -4.20
N GLN A 63 8.64 15.14 -3.97
CA GLN A 63 8.21 16.52 -4.24
C GLN A 63 7.99 16.76 -5.73
N GLN A 64 8.83 16.19 -6.61
CA GLN A 64 8.64 16.29 -8.05
C GLN A 64 7.40 15.55 -8.51
N VAL A 65 7.18 14.31 -8.05
CA VAL A 65 5.97 13.54 -8.34
C VAL A 65 4.72 14.30 -7.92
N LYS A 66 4.70 14.85 -6.70
CA LYS A 66 3.56 15.67 -6.22
C LYS A 66 3.27 16.85 -7.13
N ARG A 67 4.30 17.57 -7.59
CA ARG A 67 4.12 18.68 -8.53
C ARG A 67 3.61 18.18 -9.88
N ALA A 68 4.23 17.14 -10.43
CA ALA A 68 3.88 16.57 -11.72
C ALA A 68 2.42 16.09 -11.77
N LEU A 69 1.92 15.46 -10.70
CA LEU A 69 0.53 14.99 -10.62
C LEU A 69 -0.50 16.13 -10.62
N ASN A 70 -0.13 17.36 -10.27
CA ASN A 70 -1.01 18.52 -10.41
C ASN A 70 -1.08 19.04 -11.86
N ASN A 71 -0.14 18.65 -12.71
CA ASN A 71 -0.01 19.14 -14.08
C ASN A 71 -0.70 18.19 -15.08
N ALA A 72 -1.98 17.93 -14.82
CA ALA A 72 -2.94 17.26 -15.69
C ALA A 72 -2.47 15.96 -16.38
N PRO A 73 -1.92 14.96 -15.65
CA PRO A 73 -1.67 13.64 -16.23
C PRO A 73 -2.95 13.07 -16.84
N GLN A 74 -2.84 12.45 -18.02
CA GLN A 74 -3.96 11.79 -18.68
C GLN A 74 -3.96 10.28 -18.36
N PRO A 75 -5.09 9.66 -17.99
CA PRO A 75 -6.45 10.23 -17.95
C PRO A 75 -6.78 11.01 -16.65
N GLY A 76 -5.92 10.90 -15.65
CA GLY A 76 -5.99 11.63 -14.38
C GLY A 76 -4.95 11.09 -13.40
N PRO A 77 -4.62 11.81 -12.31
CA PRO A 77 -3.50 11.47 -11.44
C PRO A 77 -3.63 10.13 -10.74
N PHE A 78 -4.83 9.71 -10.34
CA PHE A 78 -5.06 8.43 -9.68
C PHE A 78 -4.86 7.28 -10.65
N THR A 79 -5.54 7.32 -11.80
CA THR A 79 -5.39 6.28 -12.83
C THR A 79 -3.95 6.20 -13.32
N TYR A 80 -3.31 7.35 -13.51
CA TYR A 80 -1.91 7.43 -13.94
C TYR A 80 -0.96 6.75 -12.96
N ILE A 81 -1.16 6.94 -11.64
CA ILE A 81 -0.36 6.24 -10.63
C ILE A 81 -0.62 4.74 -10.67
N VAL A 82 -1.87 4.26 -10.83
CA VAL A 82 -2.13 2.82 -10.95
C VAL A 82 -1.41 2.24 -12.17
N GLN A 83 -1.39 2.94 -13.31
CA GLN A 83 -0.61 2.53 -14.49
C GLN A 83 0.89 2.45 -14.19
N CYS A 84 1.44 3.43 -13.46
CA CYS A 84 2.84 3.39 -13.02
C CYS A 84 3.12 2.18 -12.13
N MET A 85 2.16 1.77 -11.29
CA MET A 85 2.30 0.61 -10.42
C MET A 85 2.43 -0.71 -11.20
N TYR A 86 1.79 -0.87 -12.37
CA TYR A 86 2.03 -2.02 -13.24
C TYR A 86 3.46 -2.06 -13.82
N ILE A 87 4.08 -0.89 -13.98
CA ILE A 87 5.38 -0.74 -14.63
C ILE A 87 6.54 -0.91 -13.66
N ILE A 88 6.40 -0.48 -12.40
CA ILE A 88 7.47 -0.51 -11.40
C ILE A 88 8.20 -1.87 -11.35
N PRO A 89 7.52 -3.02 -11.25
CA PRO A 89 8.21 -4.30 -11.12
C PRO A 89 9.02 -4.68 -12.37
N LEU A 90 8.67 -4.14 -13.54
CA LEU A 90 9.37 -4.36 -14.80
C LEU A 90 10.69 -3.59 -14.88
N LEU A 91 10.87 -2.56 -14.05
CA LEU A 91 12.07 -1.73 -14.04
C LEU A 91 13.21 -2.29 -13.17
N GLY A 92 13.03 -3.51 -12.64
CA GLY A 92 13.99 -4.20 -11.79
C GLY A 92 13.66 -4.07 -10.30
N GLN A 93 14.07 -5.07 -9.51
CA GLN A 93 13.64 -5.20 -8.12
C GLN A 93 14.29 -4.18 -7.16
N SER A 94 15.46 -3.63 -7.53
CA SER A 94 16.15 -2.65 -6.68
C SER A 94 15.28 -1.41 -6.51
N HIS A 95 14.85 -1.15 -5.26
CA HIS A 95 14.05 0.01 -4.86
C HIS A 95 12.60 0.06 -5.36
N ALA A 96 12.07 -1.02 -5.95
CA ALA A 96 10.69 -1.10 -6.43
C ALA A 96 9.68 -0.69 -5.35
N GLU A 97 9.85 -1.22 -4.14
CA GLU A 97 9.02 -0.89 -2.98
C GLU A 97 9.10 0.61 -2.58
N GLY A 98 10.29 1.20 -2.63
CA GLY A 98 10.48 2.63 -2.36
C GLY A 98 9.75 3.52 -3.37
N PHE A 99 9.78 3.15 -4.65
CA PHE A 99 9.01 3.84 -5.69
C PHE A 99 7.51 3.65 -5.48
N SER A 100 7.04 2.43 -5.26
CA SER A 100 5.63 2.13 -4.97
C SER A 100 5.09 2.97 -3.81
N HIS A 101 5.82 3.00 -2.69
CA HIS A 101 5.47 3.85 -1.55
C HIS A 101 5.46 5.34 -1.87
N MET A 102 6.45 5.83 -2.61
CA MET A 102 6.53 7.24 -2.99
C MET A 102 5.35 7.65 -3.88
N LEU A 103 5.00 6.84 -4.88
CA LEU A 103 3.89 7.13 -5.79
C LEU A 103 2.55 7.14 -5.05
N ILE A 104 2.24 6.06 -4.31
CA ILE A 104 0.99 5.95 -3.54
C ILE A 104 0.86 7.10 -2.54
N SER A 105 1.92 7.40 -1.77
CA SER A 105 1.89 8.48 -0.79
C SER A 105 1.79 9.88 -1.41
N SER A 106 2.16 10.02 -2.69
CA SER A 106 2.02 11.29 -3.41
C SER A 106 0.57 11.60 -3.75
N LEU A 107 -0.33 10.61 -3.81
CA LEU A 107 -1.76 10.83 -4.09
C LEU A 107 -2.54 11.47 -2.92
N ARG A 108 -2.03 11.36 -1.68
CA ARG A 108 -2.76 11.74 -0.45
C ARG A 108 -3.36 13.15 -0.49
N HIS A 109 -2.62 14.11 -1.06
CA HIS A 109 -3.04 15.51 -1.13
C HIS A 109 -4.13 15.79 -2.17
N LEU A 110 -4.37 14.86 -3.10
CA LEU A 110 -5.33 15.00 -4.19
C LEU A 110 -6.70 14.39 -3.85
N LYS A 111 -6.81 13.57 -2.80
CA LYS A 111 -8.04 12.83 -2.47
C LYS A 111 -9.24 13.73 -2.17
N SER A 112 -9.01 14.96 -1.71
CA SER A 112 -10.08 15.93 -1.42
C SER A 112 -10.31 16.95 -2.54
N VAL A 113 -9.59 16.85 -3.66
CA VAL A 113 -9.70 17.79 -4.78
C VAL A 113 -10.89 17.37 -5.66
N GLU A 114 -11.79 18.29 -5.96
CA GLU A 114 -13.03 17.99 -6.69
C GLU A 114 -12.78 17.58 -8.15
N SER A 115 -11.86 18.27 -8.83
CA SER A 115 -11.55 18.05 -10.25
C SER A 115 -11.02 16.65 -10.57
N VAL A 116 -10.54 15.91 -9.58
CA VAL A 116 -9.97 14.57 -9.72
C VAL A 116 -10.89 13.46 -9.17
N GLN A 117 -12.08 13.79 -8.66
CA GLN A 117 -12.99 12.78 -8.09
C GLN A 117 -13.47 11.76 -9.12
N LYS A 118 -13.75 12.21 -10.35
CA LYS A 118 -14.12 11.31 -11.43
C LYS A 118 -13.00 10.30 -11.73
N ASP A 119 -11.78 10.79 -11.89
CA ASP A 119 -10.60 9.95 -12.08
C ASP A 119 -10.36 9.02 -10.88
N PHE A 120 -10.60 9.48 -9.65
CA PHE A 120 -10.50 8.62 -8.47
C PHE A 120 -11.47 7.42 -8.56
N ILE A 121 -12.73 7.66 -8.91
CA ILE A 121 -13.75 6.60 -9.08
C ILE A 121 -13.32 5.63 -10.18
N ASP A 122 -12.90 6.13 -11.33
CA ASP A 122 -12.45 5.30 -12.47
C ASP A 122 -11.20 4.47 -12.08
N ALA A 123 -10.28 5.08 -11.33
CA ALA A 123 -9.06 4.43 -10.86
C ALA A 123 -9.32 3.35 -9.83
N LYS A 124 -10.43 3.39 -9.06
CA LYS A 124 -10.76 2.35 -8.08
C LYS A 124 -10.86 0.97 -8.72
N CYS A 125 -11.57 0.85 -9.84
CA CYS A 125 -11.70 -0.41 -10.57
C CYS A 125 -10.35 -0.92 -11.08
N LEU A 126 -9.51 -0.02 -11.61
CA LEU A 126 -8.18 -0.38 -12.09
C LEU A 126 -7.24 -0.80 -10.94
N ALA A 127 -7.34 -0.12 -9.79
CA ALA A 127 -6.58 -0.45 -8.59
C ALA A 127 -7.03 -1.79 -7.98
N ALA A 128 -8.33 -2.08 -7.98
CA ALA A 128 -8.86 -3.38 -7.58
C ALA A 128 -8.33 -4.52 -8.48
N ARG A 129 -8.27 -4.30 -9.79
CA ARG A 129 -7.65 -5.27 -10.71
C ARG A 129 -6.16 -5.45 -10.43
N LEU A 130 -5.43 -4.37 -10.18
CA LEU A 130 -4.03 -4.45 -9.79
C LEU A 130 -3.85 -5.26 -8.49
N VAL A 131 -4.74 -5.11 -7.51
CA VAL A 131 -4.71 -5.92 -6.28
C VAL A 131 -4.93 -7.40 -6.60
N LEU A 132 -5.89 -7.75 -7.45
CA LEU A 132 -6.09 -9.14 -7.90
C LEU A 132 -4.85 -9.69 -8.62
N ASP A 133 -4.21 -8.90 -9.48
CA ASP A 133 -3.00 -9.30 -10.19
C ASP A 133 -1.80 -9.48 -9.24
N ILE A 134 -1.70 -8.68 -8.16
CA ILE A 134 -0.70 -8.88 -7.11
C ILE A 134 -0.98 -10.17 -6.34
N LEU A 135 -2.24 -10.42 -5.93
CA LEU A 135 -2.65 -11.64 -5.24
C LEU A 135 -2.39 -12.90 -6.07
N ALA A 136 -2.63 -12.82 -7.38
CA ALA A 136 -2.34 -13.88 -8.34
C ALA A 136 -0.84 -14.00 -8.68
N SER A 137 0.03 -13.19 -8.06
CA SER A 137 1.48 -13.11 -8.34
C SER A 137 1.82 -12.78 -9.80
N VAL A 138 0.90 -12.17 -10.54
CA VAL A 138 1.08 -11.69 -11.92
C VAL A 138 1.91 -10.41 -11.93
N VAL A 139 1.63 -9.50 -10.99
CA VAL A 139 2.38 -8.25 -10.81
C VAL A 139 3.15 -8.33 -9.48
N PRO A 140 4.48 -8.50 -9.50
CA PRO A 140 5.24 -8.81 -8.29
C PRO A 140 5.52 -7.54 -7.47
N HIS A 141 4.53 -7.13 -6.67
CA HIS A 141 4.69 -6.17 -5.58
C HIS A 141 4.78 -6.88 -4.23
N GLU A 142 5.45 -6.23 -3.29
CA GLU A 142 5.43 -6.69 -1.91
C GLU A 142 4.05 -6.52 -1.27
N GLU A 143 3.69 -7.41 -0.36
CA GLU A 143 2.36 -7.47 0.26
C GLU A 143 1.97 -6.16 0.98
N ARG A 144 2.94 -5.43 1.56
CA ARG A 144 2.69 -4.11 2.16
C ARG A 144 2.20 -3.05 1.15
N ILE A 145 2.50 -3.23 -0.14
CA ILE A 145 1.98 -2.37 -1.21
C ILE A 145 0.50 -2.69 -1.46
N LEU A 146 0.12 -3.97 -1.42
CA LEU A 146 -1.27 -4.39 -1.55
C LEU A 146 -2.15 -3.72 -0.50
N VAL A 147 -1.76 -3.78 0.78
CA VAL A 147 -2.53 -3.14 1.86
C VAL A 147 -2.67 -1.62 1.63
N LYS A 148 -1.59 -0.96 1.21
CA LYS A 148 -1.64 0.48 0.90
C LYS A 148 -2.50 0.84 -0.29
N LEU A 149 -2.60 -0.04 -1.30
CA LEU A 149 -3.51 0.17 -2.44
C LEU A 149 -4.96 0.11 -1.97
N LEU A 150 -5.31 -0.91 -1.17
CA LEU A 150 -6.65 -1.05 -0.57
C LEU A 150 -7.06 0.21 0.20
N GLU A 151 -6.18 0.71 1.07
CA GLU A 151 -6.43 1.91 1.88
C GLU A 151 -6.51 3.19 1.04
N THR A 152 -5.59 3.37 0.09
CA THR A 152 -5.48 4.64 -0.66
C THR A 152 -6.68 4.85 -1.57
N PHE A 153 -7.06 3.80 -2.29
CA PHE A 153 -8.17 3.81 -3.25
C PHE A 153 -9.52 3.48 -2.60
N ASP A 154 -9.54 3.23 -1.29
CA ASP A 154 -10.76 2.87 -0.56
C ASP A 154 -11.51 1.73 -1.27
N ILE A 155 -10.77 0.67 -1.62
CA ILE A 155 -11.29 -0.49 -2.37
C ILE A 155 -12.24 -1.28 -1.47
N GLU A 156 -13.47 -1.48 -1.93
CA GLU A 156 -14.51 -2.26 -1.27
C GLU A 156 -14.74 -3.58 -2.01
N LEU A 157 -15.50 -4.50 -1.41
CA LEU A 157 -15.78 -5.80 -2.03
C LEU A 157 -16.44 -5.67 -3.42
N LYS A 158 -17.31 -4.68 -3.61
CA LYS A 158 -17.97 -4.41 -4.90
C LYS A 158 -16.96 -4.06 -6.01
N ASP A 159 -15.89 -3.34 -5.66
CA ASP A 159 -14.84 -2.97 -6.60
C ASP A 159 -14.02 -4.21 -6.99
N MET A 160 -13.76 -5.10 -6.02
CA MET A 160 -13.11 -6.39 -6.25
C MET A 160 -13.97 -7.32 -7.11
N ALA A 161 -15.27 -7.42 -6.83
CA ALA A 161 -16.19 -8.21 -7.63
C ALA A 161 -16.30 -7.70 -9.06
N HIS A 162 -16.38 -6.37 -9.25
CA HIS A 162 -16.37 -5.77 -10.58
C HIS A 162 -15.07 -6.06 -11.33
N ALA A 163 -13.93 -6.01 -10.63
CA ALA A 163 -12.63 -6.35 -11.21
C ALA A 163 -12.48 -7.85 -11.54
N PHE A 164 -13.16 -8.73 -10.81
CA PHE A 164 -13.08 -10.18 -10.95
C PHE A 164 -14.08 -10.75 -11.97
N CYS A 165 -15.37 -10.39 -11.86
CA CYS A 165 -16.47 -10.92 -12.67
C CYS A 165 -16.81 -10.06 -13.91
N GLY A 166 -16.53 -8.75 -13.87
CA GLY A 166 -16.92 -7.82 -14.93
C GLY A 166 -18.05 -6.86 -14.53
N SER A 167 -18.75 -6.30 -15.52
CA SER A 167 -19.62 -5.11 -15.37
C SER A 167 -21.01 -5.36 -14.78
N GLU A 168 -21.51 -6.60 -14.77
CA GLU A 168 -22.81 -6.94 -14.20
C GLU A 168 -22.58 -7.52 -12.81
N LEU A 169 -23.05 -6.81 -11.76
CA LEU A 169 -22.88 -7.21 -10.37
C LEU A 169 -24.19 -7.76 -9.82
N GLY A 170 -24.24 -9.07 -9.61
CA GLY A 170 -25.23 -9.74 -8.77
C GLY A 170 -24.69 -10.09 -7.38
N ASP A 171 -25.58 -10.52 -6.48
CA ASP A 171 -25.19 -11.03 -5.16
C ASP A 171 -24.27 -12.25 -5.27
N GLU A 172 -24.45 -13.06 -6.31
CA GLU A 172 -23.59 -14.21 -6.63
C GLU A 172 -22.14 -13.78 -6.93
N ASP A 173 -21.93 -12.64 -7.60
CA ASP A 173 -20.60 -12.12 -7.91
C ASP A 173 -19.87 -11.63 -6.66
N LEU A 174 -20.59 -10.98 -5.75
CA LEU A 174 -20.04 -10.58 -4.45
C LEU A 174 -19.64 -11.80 -3.61
N ALA A 175 -20.45 -12.86 -3.63
CA ALA A 175 -20.14 -14.11 -2.94
C ALA A 175 -18.91 -14.80 -3.56
N ALA A 176 -18.84 -14.87 -4.91
CA ALA A 176 -17.72 -15.44 -5.63
C ALA A 176 -16.40 -14.68 -5.36
N ALA A 177 -16.43 -13.36 -5.42
CA ALA A 177 -15.27 -12.52 -5.10
C ALA A 177 -14.81 -12.69 -3.64
N ARG A 178 -15.76 -12.77 -2.70
CA ARG A 178 -15.46 -13.02 -1.28
C ARG A 178 -14.81 -14.38 -1.06
N GLU A 179 -15.33 -15.43 -1.70
CA GLU A 179 -14.76 -16.77 -1.58
C GLU A 179 -13.37 -16.84 -2.23
N HIS A 180 -13.17 -16.16 -3.37
CA HIS A 180 -11.84 -16.03 -3.98
C HIS A 180 -10.85 -15.33 -3.03
N LEU A 181 -11.24 -14.21 -2.41
CA LEU A 181 -10.38 -13.50 -1.45
C LEU A 181 -10.11 -14.34 -0.19
N LYS A 182 -11.07 -15.16 0.25
CA LYS A 182 -10.89 -16.07 1.38
C LYS A 182 -9.81 -17.12 1.11
N GLN A 183 -9.69 -17.62 -0.13
CA GLN A 183 -8.60 -18.52 -0.50
C GLN A 183 -7.22 -17.84 -0.34
N HIS A 184 -7.12 -16.56 -0.70
CA HIS A 184 -5.90 -15.77 -0.49
C HIS A 184 -5.61 -15.50 0.99
N VAL A 185 -6.64 -15.23 1.81
CA VAL A 185 -6.49 -15.13 3.27
C VAL A 185 -5.90 -16.43 3.84
N GLN A 186 -6.44 -17.58 3.45
CA GLN A 186 -5.94 -18.89 3.90
C GLN A 186 -4.50 -19.12 3.46
N TYR A 187 -4.12 -18.67 2.26
CA TYR A 187 -2.74 -18.71 1.80
C TYR A 187 -1.82 -17.87 2.69
N PHE A 188 -2.17 -16.60 2.96
CA PHE A 188 -1.39 -15.72 3.84
C PHE A 188 -1.26 -16.25 5.26
N MET A 189 -2.31 -16.89 5.80
CA MET A 189 -2.22 -17.55 7.10
C MET A 189 -1.22 -18.70 7.11
N LYS A 190 -1.18 -19.51 6.04
CA LYS A 190 -0.25 -20.65 5.91
C LYS A 190 1.20 -20.19 5.73
N SER A 191 1.41 -19.04 5.08
CA SER A 191 2.74 -18.44 4.90
C SER A 191 3.16 -17.52 6.06
N GLU A 192 2.37 -17.47 7.14
CA GLU A 192 2.59 -16.59 8.30
C GLU A 192 2.58 -15.08 7.97
N SER A 193 2.01 -14.69 6.83
CA SER A 193 1.74 -13.29 6.48
C SER A 193 0.46 -12.78 7.16
N TYR A 194 0.52 -12.71 8.49
CA TYR A 194 -0.65 -12.43 9.30
C TYR A 194 -1.21 -11.01 9.13
N VAL A 195 -0.36 -10.01 8.92
CA VAL A 195 -0.81 -8.61 8.74
C VAL A 195 -1.65 -8.49 7.47
N SER A 196 -1.19 -9.10 6.37
CA SER A 196 -1.91 -9.11 5.09
C SER A 196 -3.20 -9.92 5.16
N ALA A 197 -3.17 -11.07 5.86
CA ALA A 197 -4.36 -11.87 6.12
C ALA A 197 -5.44 -11.07 6.88
N VAL A 198 -5.07 -10.44 8.01
CA VAL A 198 -5.99 -9.65 8.83
C VAL A 198 -6.53 -8.46 8.03
N ALA A 199 -5.68 -7.75 7.27
CA ALA A 199 -6.12 -6.62 6.45
C ALA A 199 -7.19 -7.02 5.42
N LEU A 200 -7.05 -8.18 4.75
CA LEU A 200 -8.09 -8.68 3.85
C LEU A 200 -9.36 -9.09 4.59
N MET A 201 -9.21 -9.75 5.75
CA MET A 201 -10.35 -10.21 6.56
C MET A 201 -11.19 -9.04 7.04
N THR A 202 -10.57 -8.03 7.64
CA THR A 202 -11.27 -6.87 8.20
C THR A 202 -11.86 -6.00 7.11
N ARG A 203 -11.11 -5.76 6.02
CA ARG A 203 -11.55 -4.89 4.91
C ARG A 203 -12.75 -5.46 4.16
N PHE A 204 -12.75 -6.76 3.91
CA PHE A 204 -13.78 -7.41 3.10
C PHE A 204 -14.79 -8.20 3.92
N SER A 205 -14.75 -8.12 5.25
CA SER A 205 -15.60 -8.88 6.16
C SER A 205 -15.55 -10.40 5.91
N ILE A 206 -14.35 -10.97 5.85
CA ILE A 206 -14.13 -12.40 5.63
C ILE A 206 -13.92 -13.09 6.98
N GLN A 207 -14.93 -13.83 7.42
CA GLN A 207 -14.84 -14.70 8.59
C GLN A 207 -14.44 -16.12 8.13
N CYS A 208 -13.25 -16.57 8.53
CA CYS A 208 -12.74 -17.89 8.15
C CYS A 208 -11.88 -18.56 9.22
N CYS A 209 -11.84 -18.02 10.44
CA CYS A 209 -11.01 -18.50 11.52
C CYS A 209 -11.73 -18.36 12.87
N ASP A 210 -11.31 -19.18 13.82
CA ASP A 210 -11.78 -19.16 15.21
C ASP A 210 -10.73 -18.54 16.15
N GLU A 211 -10.97 -18.64 17.45
CA GLU A 211 -10.09 -18.18 18.53
C GLU A 211 -8.65 -18.74 18.45
N SER A 212 -8.45 -19.90 17.81
CA SER A 212 -7.10 -20.47 17.65
C SER A 212 -6.19 -19.55 16.83
N PHE A 213 -6.76 -18.74 15.93
CA PHE A 213 -6.02 -17.76 15.16
C PHE A 213 -5.48 -16.63 16.03
N LEU A 214 -6.25 -16.15 17.02
CA LEU A 214 -5.79 -15.15 17.98
C LEU A 214 -4.53 -15.61 18.71
N ILE A 215 -4.53 -16.87 19.15
CA ILE A 215 -3.38 -17.47 19.86
C ILE A 215 -2.15 -17.48 18.95
N LYS A 216 -2.32 -17.78 17.65
CA LYS A 216 -1.22 -17.71 16.66
C LYS A 216 -0.69 -16.30 16.47
N LEU A 217 -1.56 -15.30 16.38
CA LEU A 217 -1.15 -13.89 16.24
C LEU A 217 -0.34 -13.41 17.44
N ILE A 218 -0.81 -13.69 18.66
CA ILE A 218 -0.12 -13.34 19.91
C ILE A 218 1.21 -14.09 20.02
N GLY A 219 1.23 -15.40 19.75
CA GLY A 219 2.44 -16.22 19.78
C GLY A 219 3.51 -15.74 18.78
N SER A 220 3.07 -15.22 17.63
CA SER A 220 3.93 -14.64 16.60
C SER A 220 4.28 -13.17 16.84
N LYS A 221 3.90 -12.62 18.00
CA LYS A 221 4.09 -11.21 18.40
C LYS A 221 3.44 -10.19 17.46
N GLN A 222 2.42 -10.60 16.71
CA GLN A 222 1.65 -9.74 15.81
C GLN A 222 0.51 -9.03 16.56
N TYR A 223 0.85 -8.31 17.63
CA TYR A 223 -0.11 -7.74 18.58
C TYR A 223 -1.11 -6.79 17.93
N LYS A 224 -0.64 -5.90 17.06
CA LYS A 224 -1.53 -4.96 16.36
C LYS A 224 -2.53 -5.67 15.44
N ALA A 225 -2.08 -6.72 14.74
CA ALA A 225 -2.96 -7.52 13.90
C ALA A 225 -3.95 -8.35 14.75
N ALA A 226 -3.53 -8.82 15.92
CA ALA A 226 -4.40 -9.49 16.89
C ALA A 226 -5.52 -8.57 17.38
N GLU A 227 -5.18 -7.33 17.74
CA GLU A 227 -6.13 -6.31 18.19
C GLU A 227 -7.10 -5.93 17.08
N GLU A 228 -6.60 -5.69 15.87
CA GLU A 228 -7.43 -5.37 14.69
C GLU A 228 -8.40 -6.51 14.36
N TRP A 229 -7.91 -7.76 14.39
CA TRP A 229 -8.75 -8.93 14.14
C TRP A 229 -9.79 -9.14 15.25
N ALA A 230 -9.41 -8.97 16.52
CA ALA A 230 -10.35 -9.06 17.64
C ALA A 230 -11.45 -8.01 17.54
N ALA A 231 -11.10 -6.78 17.17
CA ALA A 231 -12.07 -5.71 16.93
C ALA A 231 -13.07 -6.07 15.82
N PHE A 232 -12.59 -6.68 14.74
CA PHE A 232 -13.43 -7.16 13.65
C PHE A 232 -14.37 -8.31 14.06
N MET A 233 -13.90 -9.23 14.91
CA MET A 233 -14.71 -10.35 15.41
C MET A 233 -15.77 -9.91 16.44
N GLY A 234 -15.54 -8.79 17.14
CA GLY A 234 -16.50 -8.17 18.06
C GLY A 234 -16.13 -8.31 19.53
N LYS A 235 -17.04 -7.84 20.41
CA LYS A 235 -16.81 -7.66 21.85
C LYS A 235 -16.23 -8.90 22.55
N GLU A 236 -16.79 -10.09 22.28
CA GLU A 236 -16.33 -11.33 22.91
C GLU A 236 -14.85 -11.61 22.61
N MET A 237 -14.41 -11.35 21.39
CA MET A 237 -13.02 -11.56 21.00
C MET A 237 -12.08 -10.52 21.63
N ILE A 238 -12.58 -9.30 21.86
CA ILE A 238 -11.86 -8.23 22.58
C ILE A 238 -11.65 -8.63 24.05
N ILE A 239 -12.68 -9.17 24.70
CA ILE A 239 -12.58 -9.70 26.06
C ILE A 239 -11.51 -10.81 26.11
N LEU A 240 -11.52 -11.72 25.13
CA LEU A 240 -10.55 -12.81 25.06
C LEU A 240 -9.10 -12.32 24.90
N ILE A 241 -8.83 -11.37 24.01
CA ILE A 241 -7.46 -10.84 23.84
C ILE A 241 -6.97 -10.11 25.10
N ILE A 242 -7.85 -9.40 25.82
CA ILE A 242 -7.50 -8.76 27.10
C ILE A 242 -7.09 -9.83 28.12
N GLN A 243 -7.87 -10.89 28.28
CA GLN A 243 -7.52 -12.01 29.17
C GLN A 243 -6.16 -12.62 28.80
N LYS A 244 -5.92 -12.87 27.50
CA LYS A 244 -4.63 -13.38 27.04
C LYS A 244 -3.47 -12.44 27.32
N TYR A 245 -3.65 -11.13 27.18
CA TYR A 245 -2.63 -10.14 27.54
C TYR A 245 -2.33 -10.12 29.04
N LEU A 246 -3.34 -10.30 29.89
CA LEU A 246 -3.14 -10.45 31.33
C LEU A 246 -2.33 -11.72 31.66
N ASP A 247 -2.67 -12.85 31.03
CA ASP A 247 -1.94 -14.13 31.20
C ASP A 247 -0.44 -13.98 30.89
N VAL A 248 -0.10 -13.23 29.84
CA VAL A 248 1.31 -12.97 29.44
C VAL A 248 1.90 -11.70 30.06
N LYS A 249 1.23 -11.11 31.07
CA LYS A 249 1.67 -9.92 31.83
C LYS A 249 1.86 -8.64 31.01
N MET A 250 1.16 -8.50 29.88
CA MET A 250 1.09 -7.30 29.05
C MET A 250 0.04 -6.30 29.57
N LEU A 251 0.19 -5.88 30.83
CA LEU A 251 -0.80 -5.08 31.55
C LEU A 251 -1.11 -3.73 30.90
N LYS A 252 -0.11 -3.11 30.23
CA LYS A 252 -0.30 -1.84 29.52
C LYS A 252 -1.30 -2.00 28.37
N SER A 253 -1.04 -2.97 27.49
CA SER A 253 -1.89 -3.23 26.32
C SER A 253 -3.30 -3.67 26.74
N ALA A 254 -3.41 -4.50 27.79
CA ALA A 254 -4.71 -4.87 28.35
C ALA A 254 -5.48 -3.63 28.86
N ASN A 255 -4.84 -2.74 29.62
CA ASN A 255 -5.48 -1.51 30.13
C ASN A 255 -5.86 -0.53 29.01
N GLU A 256 -5.07 -0.44 27.94
CA GLU A 256 -5.38 0.37 26.76
C GLU A 256 -6.65 -0.14 26.05
N LEU A 257 -6.77 -1.46 25.85
CA LEU A 257 -7.95 -2.06 25.23
C LEU A 257 -9.21 -1.92 26.11
N VAL A 258 -9.09 -2.12 27.43
CA VAL A 258 -10.21 -1.92 28.37
C VAL A 258 -10.77 -0.51 28.26
N LYS A 259 -9.90 0.50 28.18
CA LYS A 259 -10.32 1.90 28.00
C LYS A 259 -10.90 2.18 26.63
N GLN A 260 -10.29 1.62 25.58
CA GLN A 260 -10.72 1.85 24.20
C GLN A 260 -12.13 1.30 23.92
N TYR A 261 -12.49 0.18 24.54
CA TYR A 261 -13.75 -0.52 24.30
C TYR A 261 -14.76 -0.43 25.46
N ASP A 262 -14.49 0.45 26.43
CA ASP A 262 -15.36 0.70 27.60
C ASP A 262 -15.70 -0.57 28.39
N LEU A 263 -14.68 -1.38 28.69
CA LEU A 263 -14.81 -2.68 29.37
C LEU A 263 -14.41 -2.64 30.85
N ALA A 264 -14.57 -1.48 31.49
CA ALA A 264 -14.11 -1.29 32.87
C ALA A 264 -14.92 -2.13 33.88
N GLU A 265 -16.17 -2.44 33.57
CA GLU A 265 -17.03 -3.30 34.42
C GLU A 265 -16.61 -4.77 34.33
N GLU A 266 -16.22 -5.23 33.13
CA GLU A 266 -15.74 -6.59 32.91
C GLU A 266 -14.32 -6.82 33.45
N PHE A 267 -13.54 -5.75 33.61
CA PHE A 267 -12.14 -5.79 34.03
C PHE A 267 -11.79 -4.72 35.10
N PRO A 268 -12.43 -4.73 36.28
CA PRO A 268 -12.26 -3.69 37.29
C PRO A 268 -10.82 -3.61 37.82
N ASP A 269 -10.13 -4.75 37.90
CA ASP A 269 -8.81 -4.87 38.51
C ASP A 269 -7.66 -4.48 37.55
N VAL A 270 -7.90 -4.40 36.23
CA VAL A 270 -6.82 -4.21 35.24
C VAL A 270 -6.14 -2.85 35.42
N ASN A 271 -6.90 -1.81 35.75
CA ASN A 271 -6.33 -0.48 35.99
C ASN A 271 -5.53 -0.43 37.31
N TYR A 272 -5.90 -1.24 38.31
CA TYR A 272 -5.15 -1.38 39.56
C TYR A 272 -3.83 -2.14 39.32
N LEU A 273 -3.91 -3.30 38.67
CA LEU A 273 -2.76 -4.13 38.30
C LEU A 273 -1.73 -3.37 37.44
N TYR A 274 -2.20 -2.48 36.57
CA TYR A 274 -1.32 -1.62 35.79
C TYR A 274 -0.59 -0.55 36.63
N LYS A 275 -1.24 0.00 37.66
CA LYS A 275 -0.69 1.09 38.50
C LYS A 275 0.28 0.62 39.59
N GLU A 276 0.26 -0.67 39.96
CA GLU A 276 1.20 -1.25 40.94
C GLU A 276 2.59 -1.61 40.36
N ARG A 277 2.83 -1.34 39.07
CA ARG A 277 4.13 -1.50 38.39
C ARG A 277 4.78 -0.16 38.09
#